data_AF-A0A834W627-F1
#
_entry.id   AF-A0A834W627-F1
#
_cell.length_a   1.000
_cell.length_b   1.000
_cell.length_c   1.000
_cell.angle_alpha   90.00
_cell.angle_beta   90.00
_cell.angle_gamma   90.00
#
_symmetry.space_group_name_H-M   'P 1'
#
loop_
_entity.id
_entity.type
_entity.pdbx_description
1 polymer ?
#
loop_
_entity_poly.entity_id
_entity_poly.type
_entity_poly.pdbx_seq_one_letter_code
_entity_poly.pdbx_strand_id
1 'polypeptide(L)'
;MDLPTLAVTLQAALSPNPDQRKAAEQSLDQFQYAPQHLVRLLQIIVDNNCDMGVRQVASIHFKNFIAKNWSPLDSDAQQKISQSDKDVVRDHVLVFVAQVPPLLRVQLGECLKTIVHSDFPEQWPHLLDWVKHNLQDQQVYGALFVLQILSRKYEFKSDEERTPVNHIVEETFPQLLNIFNRLVQIVNPSLEVADLVKLICKIFWSSIYLEVPKQLFDQNIFNAWMMLFLNVLEAPVPLEGQPVDPELRKSWGWWKVKKWTVHILNRLYTRFGDLKLQNPENRAFAQMFQKHYAGKILECHLNLLNVIRVGGYLPDRVINLILQYLSNR
;
A
#
# COMPACT_ATOMS: atom_id res chain seq x y z
N MET A 1 24.97 -2.34 23.56
CA MET A 1 23.83 -2.25 24.51
C MET A 1 22.97 -3.49 24.32
N ASP A 2 22.73 -4.24 25.39
CA ASP A 2 21.82 -5.40 25.38
C ASP A 2 20.35 -4.97 25.34
N LEU A 3 19.43 -5.93 25.18
CA LEU A 3 18.00 -5.66 24.98
C LEU A 3 17.36 -4.93 26.18
N PRO A 4 17.58 -5.33 27.46
CA PRO A 4 16.97 -4.64 28.59
C PRO A 4 17.47 -3.20 28.73
N THR A 5 18.78 -2.96 28.59
CA THR A 5 19.33 -1.60 28.67
C THR A 5 18.82 -0.72 27.54
N LEU A 6 18.63 -1.28 26.33
CA LEU A 6 18.06 -0.55 25.20
C LEU A 6 16.61 -0.14 25.49
N ALA A 7 15.78 -1.03 26.03
CA ALA A 7 14.41 -0.69 26.41
C ALA A 7 14.36 0.43 27.47
N VAL A 8 15.22 0.37 28.49
CA VAL A 8 15.34 1.43 29.51
C VAL A 8 15.80 2.76 28.91
N THR A 9 16.76 2.72 27.97
CA THR A 9 17.25 3.93 27.30
C THR A 9 16.15 4.56 26.44
N LEU A 10 15.40 3.75 25.69
CA LEU A 10 14.24 4.22 24.91
C LEU A 10 13.13 4.79 25.80
N GLN A 11 12.90 4.21 26.98
CA GLN A 11 11.97 4.75 27.96
C GLN A 11 12.45 6.11 28.52
N ALA A 12 13.74 6.26 28.77
CA ALA A 12 14.33 7.51 29.22
C ALA A 12 14.24 8.63 28.15
N ALA A 13 14.25 8.28 26.86
CA ALA A 13 14.01 9.22 25.76
C ALA A 13 12.58 9.79 25.74
N LEU A 14 11.65 9.21 26.51
CA LEU A 14 10.28 9.72 26.71
C LEU A 14 10.11 10.56 27.98
N SER A 15 11.16 10.72 28.80
CA SER A 15 11.06 11.39 30.09
C SER A 15 10.58 12.85 29.94
N PRO A 16 9.72 13.38 30.82
CA PRO A 16 9.42 14.81 30.81
C PRO A 16 10.66 15.67 31.13
N ASN A 17 11.68 15.10 31.79
CA ASN A 17 12.93 15.78 32.11
C ASN A 17 13.80 15.94 30.84
N PRO A 18 14.10 17.19 30.41
CA PRO A 18 14.92 17.45 29.22
C PRO A 18 16.34 16.84 29.27
N ASP A 19 16.98 16.85 30.44
CA ASP A 19 18.36 16.36 30.58
C ASP A 19 18.42 14.84 30.44
N GLN A 20 17.44 14.13 31.02
CA GLN A 20 17.32 12.67 30.88
C GLN A 20 17.04 12.26 29.43
N ARG A 21 16.15 12.98 28.74
CA ARG A 21 15.88 12.74 27.31
C ARG A 21 17.13 12.91 26.46
N LYS A 22 17.81 14.04 26.64
CA LYS A 22 19.02 14.35 25.86
C LYS A 22 20.13 13.33 26.10
N ALA A 23 20.33 12.90 27.35
CA ALA A 23 21.29 11.85 27.68
C ALA A 23 20.92 10.50 27.04
N ALA A 24 19.63 10.15 27.02
CA ALA A 24 19.14 8.93 26.38
C ALA A 24 19.35 8.97 24.85
N GLU A 25 19.00 10.08 24.19
CA GLU A 25 19.21 10.28 22.76
C GLU A 25 20.70 10.17 22.39
N GLN A 26 21.59 10.80 23.16
CA GLN A 26 23.04 10.69 22.97
C GLN A 26 23.54 9.24 23.13
N SER A 27 22.98 8.49 24.09
CA SER A 27 23.32 7.08 24.27
C SER A 27 22.88 6.24 23.07
N LEU A 28 21.65 6.45 22.58
CA LEU A 28 21.17 5.78 21.37
C LEU A 28 22.07 6.10 20.18
N ASP A 29 22.47 7.36 20.00
CA ASP A 29 23.37 7.77 18.93
C ASP A 29 24.76 7.14 19.02
N GLN A 30 25.29 6.97 20.24
CA GLN A 30 26.58 6.33 20.48
C GLN A 30 26.55 4.84 20.14
N PHE A 31 25.44 4.15 20.43
CA PHE A 31 25.33 2.70 20.27
C PHE A 31 24.61 2.25 18.99
N GLN A 32 24.13 3.17 18.15
CA GLN A 32 23.34 2.83 16.96
C GLN A 32 24.08 1.94 15.95
N TYR A 33 25.41 1.98 15.94
CA TYR A 33 26.27 1.19 15.06
C TYR A 33 26.79 -0.10 15.69
N ALA A 34 26.39 -0.42 16.93
CA ALA A 34 26.79 -1.66 17.58
C ALA A 34 26.13 -2.87 16.89
N PRO A 35 26.80 -4.03 16.82
CA PRO A 35 26.21 -5.25 16.28
C PRO A 35 24.86 -5.58 16.92
N GLN A 36 23.92 -6.07 16.11
CA GLN A 36 22.55 -6.41 16.51
C GLN A 36 21.70 -5.23 17.02
N HIS A 37 22.18 -3.98 16.99
CA HIS A 37 21.37 -2.84 17.44
C HIS A 37 20.03 -2.79 16.69
N LEU A 38 20.08 -2.94 15.37
CA LEU A 38 18.89 -2.94 14.51
C LEU A 38 17.94 -4.10 14.83
N VAL A 39 18.48 -5.29 15.06
CA VAL A 39 17.71 -6.49 15.41
C VAL A 39 17.04 -6.33 16.78
N ARG A 40 17.73 -5.76 17.77
CA ARG A 40 17.18 -5.50 19.10
C ARG A 40 16.08 -4.44 19.06
N LEU A 41 16.23 -3.40 18.25
CA LEU A 41 15.14 -2.44 17.99
C LEU A 41 13.90 -3.17 17.43
N LEU A 42 14.08 -4.04 16.45
CA LEU A 42 12.98 -4.83 15.89
C LEU A 42 12.31 -5.72 16.95
N GLN A 43 13.10 -6.39 17.80
CA GLN A 43 12.58 -7.19 18.92
C GLN A 43 11.72 -6.36 19.88
N ILE A 44 12.16 -5.16 20.24
CA ILE A 44 11.38 -4.25 21.12
C ILE A 44 10.08 -3.82 20.43
N ILE A 45 10.11 -3.48 19.13
CA ILE A 45 8.91 -3.04 18.40
C ILE A 45 7.81 -4.10 18.43
N VAL A 46 8.16 -5.38 18.35
CA VAL A 46 7.21 -6.48 18.25
C VAL A 46 6.84 -7.10 19.59
N ASP A 47 7.57 -6.77 20.66
CA ASP A 47 7.28 -7.27 22.00
C ASP A 47 5.99 -6.64 22.54
N ASN A 48 4.94 -7.45 22.65
CA ASN A 48 3.65 -7.02 23.17
C ASN A 48 3.65 -6.76 24.68
N ASN A 49 4.70 -7.18 25.40
CA ASN A 49 4.87 -6.88 26.81
C ASN A 49 5.58 -5.54 27.06
N CYS A 50 6.15 -4.93 26.00
CA CYS A 50 6.81 -3.64 26.10
C CYS A 50 5.78 -2.50 26.01
N ASP A 51 6.01 -1.42 26.78
CA ASP A 51 5.16 -0.23 26.76
C ASP A 51 5.02 0.35 25.34
N MET A 52 3.81 0.78 24.99
CA MET A 52 3.51 1.25 23.64
C MET A 52 4.33 2.50 23.26
N GLY A 53 4.62 3.38 24.22
CA GLY A 53 5.49 4.54 24.01
C GLY A 53 6.90 4.11 23.65
N VAL A 54 7.46 3.15 24.38
CA VAL A 54 8.80 2.59 24.11
C VAL A 54 8.86 1.93 22.73
N ARG A 55 7.86 1.11 22.39
CA ARG A 55 7.72 0.48 21.06
C ARG A 55 7.65 1.53 19.94
N GLN A 56 6.91 2.62 20.18
CA GLN A 56 6.79 3.70 19.22
C GLN A 56 8.12 4.41 18.98
N VAL A 57 8.84 4.77 20.04
CA VAL A 57 10.19 5.38 19.92
C VAL A 57 11.15 4.43 19.21
N ALA A 58 11.17 3.15 19.59
CA ALA A 58 11.97 2.12 18.92
C ALA A 58 11.69 2.08 17.41
N SER A 59 10.40 2.10 17.01
CA SER A 59 10.00 2.07 15.60
C SER A 59 10.43 3.31 14.80
N ILE A 60 10.45 4.49 15.44
CA ILE A 60 10.91 5.73 14.83
C ILE A 60 12.43 5.69 14.64
N HIS A 61 13.18 5.28 15.67
CA HIS A 61 14.64 5.11 15.57
C HIS A 61 15.01 4.08 14.51
N PHE A 62 14.33 2.93 14.50
CA PHE A 62 14.52 1.87 13.51
C PHE A 62 14.33 2.38 12.08
N LYS A 63 13.23 3.11 11.82
CA LYS A 63 12.97 3.72 10.52
C LYS A 63 14.04 4.73 10.12
N ASN A 64 14.39 5.65 11.02
CA ASN A 64 15.38 6.68 10.71
C ASN A 64 16.76 6.05 10.42
N PHE A 65 17.13 5.01 11.16
CA PHE A 65 18.39 4.29 10.95
C PHE A 65 18.40 3.53 9.61
N ILE A 66 17.32 2.83 9.24
CA ILE A 66 17.21 2.15 7.94
C ILE A 66 17.26 3.16 6.79
N ALA A 67 16.49 4.25 6.88
CA ALA A 67 16.46 5.28 5.84
C ALA A 67 17.84 5.88 5.56
N LYS A 68 18.67 6.04 6.60
CA LYS A 68 20.03 6.60 6.49
C LYS A 68 21.08 5.57 6.07
N ASN A 69 20.99 4.33 6.55
CA ASN A 69 22.12 3.40 6.53
C ASN A 69 21.89 2.11 5.71
N TRP A 70 20.68 1.85 5.20
CA TRP A 70 20.40 0.60 4.48
C TRP A 70 21.12 0.50 3.13
N SER A 71 21.07 1.58 2.36
CA SER A 71 21.77 1.74 1.08
C SER A 71 22.24 3.20 0.98
N PRO A 72 23.44 3.52 1.52
CA PRO A 72 24.01 4.86 1.45
C PRO A 72 24.15 5.31 -0.02
N LEU A 73 23.84 6.58 -0.30
CA LEU A 73 23.95 7.16 -1.64
C LEU A 73 25.41 7.34 -2.08
N ASP A 74 26.31 7.48 -1.12
CA ASP A 74 27.74 7.67 -1.36
C ASP A 74 28.43 6.30 -1.37
N SER A 75 29.00 5.93 -2.52
CA SER A 75 29.71 4.67 -2.75
C SER A 75 30.88 4.47 -1.79
N ASP A 76 31.47 5.57 -1.31
CA ASP A 76 32.61 5.56 -0.38
C ASP A 76 32.16 5.50 1.09
N ALA A 77 30.85 5.59 1.36
CA ALA A 77 30.33 5.48 2.72
C ALA A 77 30.46 4.03 3.22
N GLN A 78 31.25 3.87 4.29
CA GLN A 78 31.41 2.59 4.95
C GLN A 78 30.06 1.99 5.38
N GLN A 79 29.77 0.77 4.92
CA GLN A 79 28.53 0.07 5.24
C GLN A 79 28.37 -0.09 6.76
N LYS A 80 27.32 0.53 7.31
CA LYS A 80 27.07 0.61 8.76
C LYS A 80 26.19 -0.52 9.29
N ILE A 81 25.57 -1.31 8.41
CA ILE A 81 24.71 -2.45 8.77
C ILE A 81 25.36 -3.73 8.26
N SER A 82 25.60 -4.66 9.18
CA SER A 82 26.15 -5.98 8.83
C SER A 82 25.18 -6.74 7.92
N GLN A 83 25.70 -7.61 7.05
CA GLN A 83 24.84 -8.43 6.19
C GLN A 83 23.93 -9.34 7.01
N SER A 84 24.44 -9.93 8.10
CA SER A 84 23.64 -10.76 9.00
C SER A 84 22.46 -10.00 9.63
N ASP A 85 22.66 -8.74 10.05
CA ASP A 85 21.57 -7.92 10.57
C ASP A 85 20.55 -7.58 9.46
N LYS A 86 21.01 -7.33 8.22
CA LYS A 86 20.11 -7.12 7.07
C LYS A 86 19.26 -8.35 6.80
N ASP A 87 19.86 -9.53 6.77
CA ASP A 87 19.17 -10.80 6.51
C ASP A 87 18.07 -11.06 7.56
N VAL A 88 18.41 -10.90 8.85
CA VAL A 88 17.43 -11.03 9.94
C VAL A 88 16.28 -10.05 9.78
N VAL A 89 16.56 -8.79 9.45
CA VAL A 89 15.51 -7.78 9.24
C VAL A 89 14.62 -8.16 8.06
N ARG A 90 15.19 -8.59 6.93
CA ARG A 90 14.41 -9.02 5.75
C ARG A 90 13.49 -10.19 6.10
N ASP A 91 13.99 -11.22 6.78
CA ASP A 91 13.21 -12.42 7.09
C ASP A 91 12.01 -12.13 8.00
N HIS A 92 12.15 -11.19 8.93
CA HIS A 92 11.17 -10.97 9.98
C HIS A 92 10.23 -9.79 9.72
N VAL A 93 10.68 -8.74 9.02
CA VAL A 93 9.88 -7.52 8.81
C VAL A 93 8.58 -7.79 8.05
N LEU A 94 8.60 -8.76 7.12
CA LEU A 94 7.43 -9.15 6.32
C LEU A 94 6.30 -9.73 7.19
N VAL A 95 6.66 -10.49 8.22
CA VAL A 95 5.70 -11.09 9.16
C VAL A 95 5.21 -10.04 10.16
N PHE A 96 6.14 -9.27 10.72
CA PHE A 96 5.83 -8.33 11.79
C PHE A 96 4.99 -7.13 11.35
N VAL A 97 5.10 -6.67 10.09
CA VAL A 97 4.29 -5.56 9.59
C VAL A 97 2.77 -5.85 9.66
N ALA A 98 2.39 -7.13 9.54
CA ALA A 98 1.00 -7.55 9.69
C ALA A 98 0.54 -7.58 11.16
N GLN A 99 1.43 -7.95 12.08
CA GLN A 99 1.11 -8.24 13.47
C GLN A 99 1.12 -7.01 14.38
N VAL A 100 1.89 -5.97 14.05
CA VAL A 100 1.98 -4.77 14.90
C VAL A 100 0.77 -3.84 14.77
N PRO A 101 0.43 -3.03 15.80
CA PRO A 101 -0.64 -2.03 15.72
C PRO A 101 -0.43 -0.99 14.60
N PRO A 102 -1.50 -0.34 14.11
CA PRO A 102 -1.42 0.63 13.01
C PRO A 102 -0.36 1.72 13.20
N LEU A 103 -0.18 2.21 14.43
CA LEU A 103 0.81 3.23 14.76
C LEU A 103 2.25 2.81 14.44
N LEU A 104 2.62 1.56 14.76
CA LEU A 104 3.94 1.01 14.49
C LEU A 104 4.06 0.54 13.03
N ARG A 105 2.96 0.02 12.47
CA ARG A 105 2.88 -0.44 11.08
C ARG A 105 3.25 0.64 10.08
N VAL A 106 2.85 1.89 10.33
CA VAL A 106 3.25 3.03 9.48
C VAL A 106 4.76 3.20 9.44
N GLN A 107 5.46 3.05 10.58
CA GLN A 107 6.93 3.14 10.61
C GLN A 107 7.59 1.94 9.93
N LEU A 108 7.15 0.71 10.24
CA LEU A 108 7.67 -0.50 9.57
C LEU A 108 7.40 -0.50 8.07
N GLY A 109 6.28 0.07 7.63
CA GLY A 109 5.95 0.21 6.21
C GLY A 109 6.92 1.13 5.47
N GLU A 110 7.35 2.24 6.08
CA GLU A 110 8.40 3.09 5.50
C GLU A 110 9.76 2.38 5.48
N CYS A 111 10.09 1.59 6.50
CA CYS A 111 11.30 0.75 6.50
C CYS A 111 11.27 -0.24 5.33
N LEU A 112 10.18 -0.99 5.22
CA LEU A 112 9.98 -1.98 4.17
C LEU A 112 10.03 -1.34 2.78
N LYS A 113 9.47 -0.13 2.62
CA LYS A 113 9.59 0.63 1.38
C LYS A 113 11.07 0.88 1.03
N THR A 114 11.88 1.38 1.96
CA THR A 114 13.32 1.59 1.73
C THR A 114 14.00 0.29 1.33
N ILE A 115 13.78 -0.79 2.08
CA ILE A 115 14.41 -2.09 1.82
C ILE A 115 14.01 -2.63 0.43
N VAL A 116 12.71 -2.59 0.07
CA VAL A 116 12.22 -3.06 -1.24
C VAL A 116 12.80 -2.23 -2.38
N HIS A 117 12.95 -0.92 -2.21
CA HIS A 117 13.53 -0.06 -3.25
C HIS A 117 15.00 -0.37 -3.49
N SER A 118 15.76 -0.66 -2.43
CA SER A 118 17.19 -0.97 -2.49
C SER A 118 17.49 -2.40 -2.93
N ASP A 119 16.76 -3.40 -2.41
CA ASP A 119 17.22 -4.79 -2.44
C ASP A 119 16.47 -5.67 -3.47
N PHE A 120 15.23 -5.32 -3.86
CA PHE A 120 14.47 -6.14 -4.83
C PHE A 120 14.78 -5.76 -6.30
N PRO A 121 14.89 -6.69 -7.25
CA PRO A 121 14.87 -8.15 -7.07
C PRO A 121 16.23 -8.77 -6.72
N GLU A 122 17.35 -8.10 -6.97
CA GLU A 122 18.67 -8.75 -7.03
C GLU A 122 19.16 -9.29 -5.68
N GLN A 123 18.99 -8.52 -4.60
CA GLN A 123 19.43 -8.89 -3.25
C GLN A 123 18.31 -9.54 -2.41
N TRP A 124 17.07 -9.51 -2.90
CA TRP A 124 15.92 -10.11 -2.23
C TRP A 124 14.99 -10.87 -3.20
N PRO A 125 15.49 -11.89 -3.91
CA PRO A 125 14.75 -12.56 -4.98
C PRO A 125 13.50 -13.29 -4.48
N HIS A 126 13.54 -13.82 -3.25
CA HIS A 126 12.43 -14.61 -2.66
C HIS A 126 11.23 -13.77 -2.19
N LEU A 127 11.29 -12.44 -2.29
CA LEU A 127 10.20 -11.57 -1.83
C LEU A 127 8.90 -11.83 -2.59
N LEU A 128 8.96 -12.01 -3.91
CA LEU A 128 7.77 -12.27 -4.72
C LEU A 128 7.15 -13.64 -4.41
N ASP A 129 7.98 -14.66 -4.17
CA ASP A 129 7.52 -15.98 -3.75
C ASP A 129 6.84 -15.94 -2.38
N TRP A 130 7.39 -15.18 -1.43
CA TRP A 130 6.76 -14.96 -0.15
C TRP A 130 5.38 -14.30 -0.31
N VAL A 131 5.26 -13.27 -1.17
CA VAL A 131 3.98 -12.62 -1.45
C VAL A 131 2.98 -13.61 -2.05
N LYS A 132 3.38 -14.38 -3.06
CA LYS A 132 2.51 -15.40 -3.70
C LYS A 132 1.98 -16.41 -2.69
N HIS A 133 2.85 -16.93 -1.84
CA HIS A 133 2.48 -17.90 -0.82
C HIS A 133 1.47 -17.31 0.17
N ASN A 134 1.76 -16.12 0.71
CA ASN A 134 0.94 -15.50 1.75
C ASN A 134 -0.37 -14.88 1.23
N LEU A 135 -0.53 -14.68 -0.09
CA LEU A 135 -1.83 -14.35 -0.69
C LEU A 135 -2.83 -15.52 -0.64
N GLN A 136 -2.34 -16.75 -0.59
CA GLN A 136 -3.18 -17.96 -0.56
C GLN A 136 -3.53 -18.41 0.87
N ASP A 137 -2.81 -17.91 1.87
CA ASP A 137 -2.89 -18.33 3.27
C ASP A 137 -3.61 -17.29 4.16
N GLN A 138 -3.59 -17.49 5.48
CA GLN A 138 -4.26 -16.63 6.48
C GLN A 138 -3.66 -15.22 6.59
N GLN A 139 -2.47 -14.96 6.00
CA GLN A 139 -1.75 -13.69 6.11
C GLN A 139 -2.03 -12.71 4.96
N VAL A 140 -3.25 -12.74 4.39
CA VAL A 140 -3.64 -11.94 3.23
C VAL A 140 -3.34 -10.45 3.40
N TYR A 141 -3.60 -9.87 4.58
CA TYR A 141 -3.33 -8.45 4.82
C TYR A 141 -1.84 -8.11 4.67
N GLY A 142 -0.96 -8.91 5.27
CA GLY A 142 0.49 -8.71 5.18
C GLY A 142 0.98 -8.82 3.75
N ALA A 143 0.53 -9.85 3.02
CA ALA A 143 0.87 -10.05 1.62
C ALA A 143 0.41 -8.89 0.73
N LEU A 144 -0.82 -8.40 0.90
CA LEU A 144 -1.33 -7.24 0.17
C LEU A 144 -0.56 -5.97 0.52
N PHE A 145 -0.18 -5.78 1.78
CA PHE A 145 0.60 -4.61 2.21
C PHE A 145 1.98 -4.58 1.54
N VAL A 146 2.68 -5.72 1.54
CA VAL A 146 3.99 -5.88 0.88
C VAL A 146 3.86 -5.72 -0.64
N LEU A 147 2.87 -6.36 -1.26
CA LEU A 147 2.58 -6.23 -2.70
C LEU A 147 2.29 -4.79 -3.09
N GLN A 148 1.55 -4.04 -2.27
CA GLN A 148 1.25 -2.63 -2.53
C GLN A 148 2.50 -1.74 -2.50
N ILE A 149 3.51 -2.09 -1.71
CA ILE A 149 4.82 -1.42 -1.72
C ILE A 149 5.62 -1.82 -2.95
N LEU A 150 5.62 -3.11 -3.26
CA LEU A 150 6.34 -3.68 -4.41
C LEU A 150 5.83 -3.12 -5.74
N SER A 151 4.51 -3.10 -5.97
CA SER A 151 3.91 -2.50 -7.16
C SER A 151 4.19 -1.00 -7.26
N ARG A 152 4.20 -0.29 -6.12
CA ARG A 152 4.47 1.15 -6.08
C ARG A 152 5.92 1.51 -6.45
N LYS A 153 6.89 0.63 -6.21
CA LYS A 153 8.28 0.80 -6.66
C LYS A 153 8.36 1.06 -8.17
N TYR A 154 7.47 0.43 -8.95
CA TYR A 154 7.46 0.51 -10.41
C TYR A 154 6.36 1.42 -10.97
N GLU A 155 5.66 2.19 -10.12
CA GLU A 155 4.49 3.02 -10.52
C GLU A 155 4.84 4.03 -11.62
N PHE A 156 6.04 4.62 -11.55
CA PHE A 156 6.50 5.68 -12.47
C PHE A 156 7.59 5.21 -13.45
N LYS A 157 7.79 3.89 -13.59
CA LYS A 157 8.82 3.32 -14.47
C LYS A 157 8.35 3.28 -15.92
N SER A 158 9.24 3.64 -16.85
CA SER A 158 9.00 3.59 -18.31
C SER A 158 8.94 2.15 -18.81
N ASP A 159 8.42 1.94 -20.01
CA ASP A 159 8.16 0.64 -20.65
C ASP A 159 9.37 -0.32 -20.58
N GLU A 160 10.57 0.20 -20.83
CA GLU A 160 11.83 -0.56 -20.78
C GLU A 160 12.16 -1.09 -19.37
N GLU A 161 11.78 -0.35 -18.33
CA GLU A 161 11.99 -0.69 -16.92
C GLU A 161 10.79 -1.42 -16.29
N ARG A 162 9.74 -1.73 -17.07
CA ARG A 162 8.49 -2.35 -16.59
C ARG A 162 8.46 -3.87 -16.61
N THR A 163 9.52 -4.53 -17.11
CA THR A 163 9.65 -6.00 -17.05
C THR A 163 9.39 -6.57 -15.64
N PRO A 164 9.91 -5.99 -14.56
CA PRO A 164 9.62 -6.48 -13.20
C PRO A 164 8.14 -6.36 -12.81
N VAL A 165 7.45 -5.26 -13.17
CA VAL A 165 6.02 -5.11 -12.83
C VAL A 165 5.14 -6.04 -13.65
N ASN A 166 5.50 -6.34 -14.90
CA ASN A 166 4.80 -7.34 -15.69
C ASN A 166 4.88 -8.72 -15.04
N HIS A 167 6.08 -9.12 -14.60
CA HIS A 167 6.26 -10.39 -13.87
C HIS A 167 5.47 -10.41 -12.56
N ILE A 168 5.52 -9.33 -11.76
CA ILE A 168 4.70 -9.23 -10.53
C ILE A 168 3.22 -9.39 -10.83
N VAL A 169 2.72 -8.75 -11.89
CA VAL A 169 1.30 -8.82 -12.30
C VAL A 169 0.95 -10.25 -12.71
N GLU A 170 1.71 -10.88 -13.60
CA GLU A 170 1.49 -12.25 -14.06
C GLU A 170 1.41 -13.24 -12.89
N GLU A 171 2.31 -13.11 -11.92
CA GLU A 171 2.44 -14.00 -10.77
C GLU A 171 1.39 -13.77 -9.67
N THR A 172 0.82 -12.56 -9.55
CA THR A 172 -0.03 -12.20 -8.39
C THR A 172 -1.47 -11.85 -8.75
N PHE A 173 -1.75 -11.30 -9.94
CA PHE A 173 -3.09 -10.82 -10.28
C PHE A 173 -4.17 -11.90 -10.33
N PRO A 174 -3.91 -13.15 -10.76
CA PRO A 174 -4.93 -14.20 -10.70
C PRO A 174 -5.47 -14.43 -9.29
N GLN A 175 -4.57 -14.53 -8.29
CA GLN A 175 -4.98 -14.69 -6.90
C GLN A 175 -5.57 -13.39 -6.33
N LEU A 176 -5.01 -12.23 -6.69
CA LEU A 176 -5.52 -10.94 -6.28
C LEU A 176 -6.97 -10.72 -6.74
N LEU A 177 -7.29 -11.12 -7.97
CA LEU A 177 -8.63 -11.06 -8.54
C LEU A 177 -9.59 -11.98 -7.78
N ASN A 178 -9.17 -13.21 -7.45
CA ASN A 178 -9.97 -14.14 -6.65
C ASN A 178 -10.27 -13.59 -5.25
N ILE A 179 -9.26 -13.02 -4.58
CA ILE A 179 -9.42 -12.35 -3.29
C ILE A 179 -10.41 -11.19 -3.43
N PHE A 180 -10.24 -10.35 -4.44
CA PHE A 180 -11.12 -9.20 -4.66
C PHE A 180 -12.57 -9.63 -4.86
N ASN A 181 -12.81 -10.64 -5.71
CA ASN A 181 -14.13 -11.19 -5.94
C ASN A 181 -14.78 -11.73 -4.65
N ARG A 182 -14.03 -12.48 -3.83
CA ARG A 182 -14.53 -12.96 -2.53
C ARG A 182 -14.90 -11.81 -1.60
N LEU A 183 -14.05 -10.78 -1.50
CA LEU A 183 -14.26 -9.67 -0.58
C LEU A 183 -15.50 -8.83 -0.94
N VAL A 184 -15.77 -8.59 -2.24
CA VAL A 184 -16.92 -7.78 -2.66
C VAL A 184 -18.26 -8.53 -2.52
N GLN A 185 -18.23 -9.86 -2.36
CA GLN A 185 -19.42 -10.69 -2.16
C GLN A 185 -19.80 -10.84 -0.68
N ILE A 186 -18.97 -10.36 0.26
CA ILE A 186 -19.26 -10.44 1.70
C ILE A 186 -20.47 -9.56 2.01
N VAL A 187 -21.51 -10.16 2.56
CA VAL A 187 -22.68 -9.46 3.11
C VAL A 187 -22.30 -8.84 4.45
N ASN A 188 -22.65 -7.58 4.68
CA ASN A 188 -22.30 -6.80 5.88
C ASN A 188 -20.79 -6.82 6.20
N PRO A 189 -19.95 -6.33 5.28
CA PRO A 189 -18.50 -6.42 5.42
C PRO A 189 -17.96 -5.52 6.55
N SER A 190 -16.94 -6.00 7.26
CA SER A 190 -16.23 -5.23 8.29
C SER A 190 -15.33 -4.13 7.71
N LEU A 191 -14.84 -3.21 8.54
CA LEU A 191 -13.88 -2.20 8.09
C LEU A 191 -12.56 -2.78 7.60
N GLU A 192 -12.17 -3.96 8.10
CA GLU A 192 -10.99 -4.68 7.63
C GLU A 192 -11.14 -5.09 6.16
N VAL A 193 -12.33 -5.51 5.74
CA VAL A 193 -12.63 -5.80 4.32
C VAL A 193 -12.43 -4.55 3.46
N ALA A 194 -12.89 -3.38 3.94
CA ALA A 194 -12.66 -2.12 3.22
C ALA A 194 -11.17 -1.81 3.07
N ASP A 195 -10.37 -2.09 4.10
CA ASP A 195 -8.92 -1.90 4.05
C ASP A 195 -8.23 -2.85 3.06
N LEU A 196 -8.65 -4.12 3.00
CA LEU A 196 -8.15 -5.09 2.02
C LEU A 196 -8.51 -4.69 0.59
N VAL A 197 -9.79 -4.36 0.33
CA VAL A 197 -10.24 -3.90 -1.00
C VAL A 197 -9.48 -2.64 -1.43
N LYS A 198 -9.26 -1.70 -0.50
CA LYS A 198 -8.46 -0.50 -0.75
C LYS A 198 -7.01 -0.84 -1.12
N LEU A 199 -6.37 -1.82 -0.46
CA LEU A 199 -5.03 -2.27 -0.83
C LEU A 199 -5.02 -2.85 -2.25
N ILE A 200 -5.99 -3.69 -2.59
CA ILE A 200 -6.15 -4.26 -3.95
C ILE A 200 -6.29 -3.15 -4.99
N CYS A 201 -7.15 -2.16 -4.75
CA CYS A 201 -7.31 -1.02 -5.66
C CYS A 201 -5.99 -0.26 -5.85
N LYS A 202 -5.22 -0.05 -4.78
CA LYS A 202 -3.92 0.63 -4.86
C LYS A 202 -2.86 -0.19 -5.60
N ILE A 203 -2.84 -1.51 -5.43
CA ILE A 203 -1.98 -2.42 -6.20
C ILE A 203 -2.32 -2.30 -7.69
N PHE A 204 -3.61 -2.42 -8.05
CA PHE A 204 -4.05 -2.29 -9.42
C PHE A 204 -3.66 -0.92 -10.01
N TRP A 205 -3.92 0.17 -9.28
CA TRP A 205 -3.54 1.52 -9.66
C TRP A 205 -2.05 1.65 -9.98
N SER A 206 -1.18 1.23 -9.06
CA SER A 206 0.27 1.34 -9.25
C SER A 206 0.74 0.49 -10.44
N SER A 207 0.14 -0.68 -10.65
CA SER A 207 0.46 -1.55 -11.80
C SER A 207 0.06 -0.94 -13.14
N ILE A 208 -1.05 -0.19 -13.21
CA ILE A 208 -1.54 0.41 -14.47
C ILE A 208 -1.15 1.87 -14.68
N TYR A 209 -0.40 2.49 -13.76
CA TYR A 209 -0.32 3.95 -13.69
C TYR A 209 0.16 4.61 -15.00
N LEU A 210 1.29 4.15 -15.56
CA LEU A 210 1.80 4.64 -16.85
C LEU A 210 1.32 3.82 -18.06
N GLU A 211 1.18 2.51 -17.91
CA GLU A 211 0.77 1.59 -18.97
C GLU A 211 -0.08 0.44 -18.44
N VAL A 212 -0.87 -0.18 -19.33
CA VAL A 212 -1.63 -1.39 -19.02
C VAL A 212 -0.70 -2.62 -19.11
N PRO A 213 -0.53 -3.42 -18.04
CA PRO A 213 0.21 -4.68 -18.10
C PRO A 213 -0.33 -5.63 -19.17
N LYS A 214 0.54 -6.40 -19.82
CA LYS A 214 0.21 -7.30 -20.94
C LYS A 214 -0.97 -8.23 -20.64
N GLN A 215 -1.01 -8.79 -19.42
CA GLN A 215 -2.09 -9.68 -18.98
C GLN A 215 -3.48 -9.03 -19.04
N LEU A 216 -3.58 -7.71 -18.86
CA LEU A 216 -4.85 -6.97 -18.89
C LEU A 216 -5.34 -6.64 -20.30
N PHE A 217 -4.60 -7.00 -21.36
CA PHE A 217 -5.11 -6.96 -22.73
C PHE A 217 -6.00 -8.17 -23.05
N ASP A 218 -5.93 -9.25 -22.27
CA ASP A 218 -6.91 -10.33 -22.35
C ASP A 218 -8.29 -9.80 -21.94
N GLN A 219 -9.26 -9.92 -22.83
CA GLN A 219 -10.59 -9.33 -22.63
C GLN A 219 -11.35 -9.97 -21.47
N ASN A 220 -11.15 -11.28 -21.21
CA ASN A 220 -11.84 -11.97 -20.13
C ASN A 220 -11.26 -11.54 -18.77
N ILE A 221 -9.94 -11.46 -18.68
CA ILE A 221 -9.25 -10.98 -17.47
C ILE A 221 -9.63 -9.53 -17.19
N PHE A 222 -9.57 -8.65 -18.20
CA PHE A 222 -9.93 -7.25 -18.04
C PHE A 222 -11.41 -7.08 -17.64
N ASN A 223 -12.31 -7.81 -18.29
CA ASN A 223 -13.73 -7.78 -17.94
C ASN A 223 -13.98 -8.19 -16.48
N ALA A 224 -13.30 -9.23 -15.99
CA ALA A 224 -13.44 -9.64 -14.59
C ALA A 224 -13.07 -8.52 -13.62
N TRP A 225 -11.94 -7.82 -13.85
CA TRP A 225 -11.57 -6.65 -13.06
C TRP A 225 -12.58 -5.51 -13.16
N MET A 226 -13.03 -5.19 -14.37
CA MET A 226 -13.99 -4.10 -14.60
C MET A 226 -15.33 -4.35 -13.90
N MET A 227 -15.85 -5.57 -13.97
CA MET A 227 -17.09 -5.93 -13.28
C MET A 227 -16.96 -5.77 -11.76
N LEU A 228 -15.82 -6.16 -11.16
CA LEU A 228 -15.60 -5.93 -9.73
C LEU A 228 -15.52 -4.45 -9.36
N PHE A 229 -14.85 -3.62 -10.17
CA PHE A 229 -14.83 -2.17 -9.93
C PHE A 229 -16.21 -1.53 -10.06
N LEU A 230 -17.01 -1.94 -11.05
CA LEU A 230 -18.39 -1.47 -11.21
C LEU A 230 -19.26 -1.91 -10.02
N ASN A 231 -19.18 -3.18 -9.61
CA ASN A 231 -19.87 -3.70 -8.43
C ASN A 231 -19.51 -2.89 -7.18
N VAL A 232 -18.22 -2.54 -7.00
CA VAL A 232 -17.77 -1.68 -5.90
C VAL A 232 -18.36 -0.27 -6.00
N LEU A 233 -18.54 0.30 -7.20
CA LEU A 233 -19.19 1.62 -7.36
C LEU A 233 -20.71 1.59 -7.17
N GLU A 234 -21.36 0.49 -7.49
CA GLU A 234 -22.81 0.33 -7.33
C GLU A 234 -23.21 -0.04 -5.89
N ALA A 235 -22.37 -0.78 -5.17
CA ALA A 235 -22.65 -1.23 -3.81
C ALA A 235 -22.90 -0.03 -2.87
N PRO A 236 -23.98 -0.03 -2.05
CA PRO A 236 -24.21 1.03 -1.08
C PRO A 236 -23.05 1.07 -0.07
N VAL A 237 -22.67 2.28 0.34
CA VAL A 237 -21.69 2.42 1.43
C VAL A 237 -22.41 2.01 2.73
N PRO A 238 -21.85 1.06 3.53
CA PRO A 238 -22.44 0.71 4.82
C PRO A 238 -22.68 1.96 5.68
N LEU A 239 -23.67 1.94 6.55
CA LEU A 239 -23.93 3.05 7.49
C LEU A 239 -23.44 2.73 8.90
N GLU A 240 -23.42 1.45 9.25
CA GLU A 240 -22.95 0.97 10.54
C GLU A 240 -21.46 1.29 10.73
N GLY A 241 -21.12 1.87 11.89
CA GLY A 241 -19.76 2.28 12.22
C GLY A 241 -19.24 3.49 11.44
N GLN A 242 -20.08 4.17 10.65
CA GLN A 242 -19.68 5.41 9.99
C GLN A 242 -19.48 6.54 11.02
N PRO A 243 -18.34 7.24 11.01
CA PRO A 243 -18.12 8.37 11.91
C PRO A 243 -19.12 9.51 11.67
N VAL A 244 -19.61 10.10 12.77
CA VAL A 244 -20.47 11.29 12.73
C VAL A 244 -19.64 12.55 12.45
N ASP A 245 -18.42 12.61 13.01
CA ASP A 245 -17.48 13.70 12.78
C ASP A 245 -17.16 13.83 11.27
N PRO A 246 -17.37 15.01 10.65
CA PRO A 246 -17.17 15.20 9.21
C PRO A 246 -15.75 14.88 8.71
N GLU A 247 -14.73 15.19 9.51
CA GLU A 247 -13.32 14.99 9.15
C GLU A 247 -12.94 13.50 9.18
N LEU A 248 -13.49 12.74 10.13
CA LEU A 248 -13.36 11.29 10.17
C LEU A 248 -14.24 10.60 9.12
N ARG A 249 -15.45 11.12 8.86
CA ARG A 249 -16.38 10.56 7.88
C ARG A 249 -15.81 10.58 6.47
N LYS A 250 -15.20 11.69 6.04
CA LYS A 250 -14.55 11.79 4.71
C LYS A 250 -13.36 10.83 4.55
N SER A 251 -12.76 10.40 5.66
CA SER A 251 -11.60 9.49 5.67
C SER A 251 -11.98 8.04 6.01
N TRP A 252 -13.26 7.73 6.11
CA TRP A 252 -13.75 6.39 6.40
C TRP A 252 -13.36 5.37 5.31
N GLY A 253 -13.17 4.11 5.70
CA GLY A 253 -12.61 3.05 4.84
C GLY A 253 -13.38 2.86 3.53
N TRP A 254 -14.71 2.81 3.60
CA TRP A 254 -15.57 2.61 2.43
C TRP A 254 -15.54 3.76 1.44
N TRP A 255 -15.44 5.01 1.93
CA TRP A 255 -15.27 6.17 1.05
C TRP A 255 -13.88 6.18 0.38
N LYS A 256 -12.84 5.70 1.07
CA LYS A 256 -11.52 5.50 0.46
C LYS A 256 -11.56 4.45 -0.65
N VAL A 257 -12.32 3.37 -0.48
CA VAL A 257 -12.53 2.34 -1.52
C VAL A 257 -13.16 2.98 -2.75
N LYS A 258 -14.35 3.62 -2.61
CA LYS A 258 -15.02 4.33 -3.73
C LYS A 258 -14.10 5.30 -4.44
N LYS A 259 -13.38 6.13 -3.68
CA LYS A 259 -12.43 7.10 -4.21
C LYS A 259 -11.35 6.46 -5.08
N TRP A 260 -10.74 5.36 -4.62
CA TRP A 260 -9.71 4.66 -5.40
C TRP A 260 -10.29 3.97 -6.64
N THR A 261 -11.48 3.39 -6.55
CA THR A 261 -12.18 2.82 -7.70
C THR A 261 -12.47 3.88 -8.77
N VAL A 262 -13.01 5.04 -8.39
CA VAL A 262 -13.21 6.16 -9.33
C VAL A 262 -11.89 6.63 -9.93
N HIS A 263 -10.81 6.72 -9.14
CA HIS A 263 -9.48 7.06 -9.65
C HIS A 263 -9.01 6.11 -10.76
N ILE A 264 -9.13 4.80 -10.54
CA ILE A 264 -8.76 3.77 -11.52
C ILE A 264 -9.57 3.91 -12.81
N LEU A 265 -10.90 3.99 -12.70
CA LEU A 265 -11.78 4.10 -13.86
C LEU A 265 -11.55 5.38 -14.65
N ASN A 266 -11.30 6.49 -13.95
CA ASN A 266 -10.92 7.75 -14.58
C ASN A 266 -9.61 7.63 -15.35
N ARG A 267 -8.58 7.00 -14.77
CA ARG A 267 -7.29 6.81 -15.44
C ARG A 267 -7.41 5.89 -16.65
N LEU A 268 -8.16 4.80 -16.52
CA LEU A 268 -8.47 3.92 -17.63
C LEU A 268 -9.12 4.70 -18.78
N TYR A 269 -10.08 5.57 -18.49
CA TYR A 269 -10.71 6.40 -19.51
C TYR A 269 -9.75 7.45 -20.10
N THR A 270 -9.19 8.32 -19.27
CA THR A 270 -8.45 9.50 -19.75
C THR A 270 -7.10 9.18 -20.35
N ARG A 271 -6.48 8.04 -19.99
CA ARG A 271 -5.16 7.67 -20.51
C ARG A 271 -5.20 6.54 -21.51
N PHE A 272 -6.03 5.53 -21.29
CA PHE A 272 -6.00 4.28 -22.09
C PHE A 272 -7.25 4.09 -22.94
N GLY A 273 -8.34 4.78 -22.62
CA GLY A 273 -9.61 4.73 -23.33
C GLY A 273 -9.77 5.85 -24.37
N ASP A 274 -8.97 6.92 -24.32
CA ASP A 274 -9.04 7.99 -25.31
C ASP A 274 -8.32 7.61 -26.60
N LEU A 275 -9.10 7.36 -27.66
CA LEU A 275 -8.63 7.00 -29.00
C LEU A 275 -7.72 8.05 -29.64
N LYS A 276 -7.84 9.32 -29.24
CA LYS A 276 -7.00 10.41 -29.76
C LYS A 276 -5.56 10.32 -29.22
N LEU A 277 -5.39 9.72 -28.04
CA LEU A 277 -4.09 9.58 -27.37
C LEU A 277 -3.40 8.25 -27.66
N GLN A 278 -4.09 7.26 -28.25
CA GLN A 278 -3.54 5.92 -28.46
C GLN A 278 -2.74 5.78 -29.76
N ASN A 279 -1.60 5.11 -29.64
CA ASN A 279 -0.86 4.55 -30.78
C ASN A 279 -1.66 3.40 -31.45
N PRO A 280 -1.27 2.95 -32.65
CA PRO A 280 -2.01 1.89 -33.36
C PRO A 280 -2.17 0.59 -32.58
N GLU A 281 -1.16 0.22 -31.79
CA GLU A 281 -1.15 -1.02 -30.98
C GLU A 281 -2.20 -0.99 -29.85
N ASN A 282 -2.36 0.16 -29.19
CA ASN A 282 -3.29 0.32 -28.07
C ASN A 282 -4.71 0.74 -28.48
N ARG A 283 -4.92 1.08 -29.76
CA ARG A 283 -6.25 1.49 -30.27
C ARG A 283 -7.32 0.41 -30.09
N ALA A 284 -6.97 -0.85 -30.28
CA ALA A 284 -7.91 -1.96 -30.10
C ALA A 284 -8.44 -2.02 -28.65
N PHE A 285 -7.55 -1.85 -27.67
CA PHE A 285 -7.92 -1.78 -26.26
C PHE A 285 -8.82 -0.57 -25.98
N ALA A 286 -8.47 0.62 -26.47
CA ALA A 286 -9.30 1.82 -26.28
C ALA A 286 -10.70 1.69 -26.88
N GLN A 287 -10.83 1.14 -28.09
CA GLN A 287 -12.12 0.90 -28.74
C GLN A 287 -12.97 -0.07 -27.92
N MET A 288 -12.36 -1.18 -27.49
CA MET A 288 -13.01 -2.16 -26.61
C MET A 288 -13.46 -1.52 -25.30
N PHE A 289 -12.62 -0.68 -24.69
CA PHE A 289 -12.92 0.00 -23.43
C PHE A 289 -14.09 0.98 -23.57
N GLN A 290 -14.07 1.84 -24.60
CA GLN A 290 -15.13 2.80 -24.88
C GLN A 290 -16.47 2.09 -25.15
N LYS A 291 -16.45 1.04 -25.97
CA LYS A 291 -17.65 0.31 -26.38
C LYS A 291 -18.34 -0.39 -25.21
N HIS A 292 -17.58 -1.01 -24.30
CA HIS A 292 -18.16 -1.89 -23.27
C HIS A 292 -18.28 -1.27 -21.88
N TYR A 293 -17.42 -0.30 -21.53
CA TYR A 293 -17.33 0.19 -20.15
C TYR A 293 -17.60 1.68 -19.98
N ALA A 294 -17.22 2.54 -20.95
CA ALA A 294 -17.38 3.99 -20.76
C ALA A 294 -18.83 4.41 -20.46
N GLY A 295 -19.83 3.81 -21.14
CA GLY A 295 -21.24 4.05 -20.83
C GLY A 295 -21.63 3.68 -19.40
N LYS A 296 -21.26 2.47 -18.96
CA LYS A 296 -21.56 1.96 -17.61
C LYS A 296 -20.88 2.77 -16.51
N ILE A 297 -19.63 3.20 -16.74
CA ILE A 297 -18.90 4.06 -15.79
C ILE A 297 -19.60 5.41 -15.65
N LEU A 298 -20.08 6.01 -16.74
CA LEU A 298 -20.87 7.26 -16.67
C LEU A 298 -22.12 7.05 -15.84
N GLU A 299 -22.87 5.98 -16.10
CA GLU A 299 -24.09 5.68 -15.36
C GLU A 299 -23.81 5.55 -13.85
N CYS A 300 -22.78 4.79 -13.46
CA CYS A 300 -22.34 4.68 -12.06
C CYS A 300 -22.01 6.06 -11.44
N HIS A 301 -21.28 6.90 -12.18
CA HIS A 301 -20.92 8.24 -11.75
C HIS A 301 -22.14 9.15 -11.55
N LEU A 302 -23.09 9.13 -12.48
CA LEU A 302 -24.34 9.90 -12.36
C LEU A 302 -25.19 9.40 -11.20
N ASN A 303 -25.26 8.09 -10.98
CA ASN A 303 -25.96 7.49 -9.85
C ASN A 303 -25.35 7.92 -8.50
N LEU A 304 -24.02 7.97 -8.40
CA LEU A 304 -23.35 8.49 -7.21
C LEU A 304 -23.67 9.98 -6.99
N LEU A 305 -23.64 10.82 -8.02
CA LEU A 305 -23.98 12.24 -7.89
C LEU A 305 -25.46 12.48 -7.53
N ASN A 306 -26.36 11.61 -7.99
CA ASN A 306 -27.78 11.70 -7.66
C ASN A 306 -28.06 11.59 -6.15
N VAL A 307 -27.14 11.01 -5.35
CA VAL A 307 -27.21 11.00 -3.89
C VAL A 307 -27.28 12.42 -3.31
N ILE A 308 -26.60 13.39 -3.92
CA ILE A 308 -26.61 14.79 -3.47
C ILE A 308 -28.01 15.39 -3.64
N ARG A 309 -28.69 15.10 -4.76
CA ARG A 309 -30.03 15.62 -5.06
C ARG A 309 -31.07 15.19 -4.02
N VAL A 310 -30.93 13.98 -3.47
CA VAL A 310 -31.83 13.44 -2.43
C VAL A 310 -31.37 13.78 -1.00
N GLY A 311 -30.38 14.66 -0.84
CA GLY A 311 -29.87 15.08 0.47
C GLY A 311 -28.93 14.08 1.15
N GLY A 312 -28.43 13.08 0.43
CA GLY A 312 -27.47 12.11 0.94
C GLY A 312 -26.04 12.65 1.01
N TYR A 313 -25.15 11.90 1.66
CA TYR A 313 -23.75 12.27 1.82
C TYR A 313 -22.86 11.64 0.73
N LEU A 314 -22.02 12.47 0.11
CA LEU A 314 -20.95 12.04 -0.79
C LEU A 314 -19.71 12.91 -0.52
N PRO A 315 -18.51 12.34 -0.28
CA PRO A 315 -17.33 13.14 -0.01
C PRO A 315 -16.92 14.01 -1.20
N ASP A 316 -16.54 15.27 -0.95
CA ASP A 316 -16.09 16.24 -1.97
C ASP A 316 -15.02 15.68 -2.91
N ARG A 317 -14.10 14.88 -2.37
CA ARG A 317 -13.06 14.27 -3.20
C ARG A 317 -13.63 13.30 -4.23
N VAL A 318 -14.67 12.54 -3.88
CA VAL A 318 -15.35 11.64 -4.82
C VAL A 318 -16.13 12.45 -5.86
N ILE A 319 -16.84 13.50 -5.42
CA ILE A 319 -17.54 14.44 -6.31
C ILE A 319 -16.58 15.01 -7.35
N ASN A 320 -15.46 15.56 -6.89
CA ASN A 320 -14.44 16.18 -7.76
C ASN A 320 -13.89 15.20 -8.80
N LEU A 321 -13.64 13.93 -8.42
CA LEU A 321 -13.17 12.93 -9.36
C LEU A 321 -14.23 12.57 -10.40
N ILE A 322 -15.49 12.44 -9.99
CA ILE A 322 -16.59 12.18 -10.92
C ILE A 322 -16.75 13.35 -11.89
N LEU A 323 -16.69 14.60 -11.41
CA LEU A 323 -16.80 15.78 -12.27
C LEU A 323 -15.63 15.87 -13.27
N GLN A 324 -14.40 15.53 -12.85
CA GLN A 324 -13.25 15.43 -13.75
C GLN A 324 -13.45 14.38 -14.85
N TYR A 325 -14.16 13.29 -14.57
CA TYR A 325 -14.50 12.31 -15.59
C TYR A 325 -15.43 12.90 -16.65
N LEU A 326 -16.44 13.66 -16.22
CA LEU A 326 -17.42 14.29 -17.11
C LEU A 326 -16.79 15.39 -17.98
N SER A 327 -15.82 16.14 -17.44
CA SER A 327 -15.16 17.23 -18.17
C SER A 327 -14.16 16.73 -19.22
N ASN A 328 -13.65 15.52 -19.07
CA ASN A 328 -12.63 14.94 -19.96
C ASN A 328 -13.23 14.06 -21.07
N ARG A 329 -14.54 14.12 -21.30
CA ARG A 329 -15.23 13.37 -22.36
C ARG A 329 -15.17 14.02 -23.72
#